data_AF-A0A516QK82-F1
#
_entry.id   AF-A0A516QK82-F1
#
_cell.length_a   1.000
_cell.length_b   1.000
_cell.length_c   1.000
_cell.angle_alpha   90.00
_cell.angle_beta   90.00
_cell.angle_gamma   90.00
#
_symmetry.space_group_name_H-M   'P 1'
#
loop_
_entity.id
_entity.type
_entity.pdbx_description
1 polymer ?
#
loop_
_entity_poly.entity_id
_entity_poly.type
_entity_poly.pdbx_seq_one_letter_code
_entity_poly.pdbx_strand_id
1 'polypeptide(L)' 'MDDFDDELRQIDMDQKEAILVVRVYKKYLAETDEDRQYGTEVIERICNNDTTREDTDFIIRCTEVFDDIIDKSSRRN' A
#
# COMPACT_ATOMS: atom_id res chain seq x y z
N MET A 1 -10.23 20.08 -5.16
CA MET A 1 -10.25 18.61 -5.09
C MET A 1 -8.87 18.25 -5.53
N ASP A 2 -8.01 17.91 -4.58
CA ASP A 2 -6.65 17.45 -4.89
C ASP A 2 -6.79 16.06 -5.50
N ASP A 3 -6.34 15.97 -6.75
CA ASP A 3 -6.54 14.85 -7.64
C ASP A 3 -5.75 13.64 -7.13
N PHE A 4 -6.45 12.54 -6.86
CA PHE A 4 -5.92 11.18 -6.65
C PHE A 4 -4.73 10.83 -7.57
N ASP A 5 -4.78 11.34 -8.80
CA ASP A 5 -3.77 11.14 -9.83
C ASP A 5 -2.42 11.79 -9.47
N ASP A 6 -2.38 12.91 -8.75
CA ASP A 6 -1.13 13.61 -8.43
C ASP A 6 -0.40 13.04 -7.20
N GLU A 7 -1.11 12.39 -6.26
CA GLU A 7 -0.48 11.72 -5.11
C GLU A 7 0.00 10.30 -5.45
N LEU A 8 -0.75 9.53 -6.25
CA LEU A 8 -0.25 8.24 -6.76
C LEU A 8 0.87 8.41 -7.80
N ARG A 9 0.84 9.47 -8.63
CA ARG A 9 1.97 9.78 -9.54
C ARG A 9 3.27 10.11 -8.81
N GLN A 10 3.23 10.51 -7.53
CA GLN A 10 4.45 10.70 -6.74
C GLN A 10 5.15 9.37 -6.41
N ILE A 11 4.45 8.24 -6.50
CA ILE A 11 4.98 6.90 -6.27
C ILE A 11 5.02 6.02 -7.53
N ASP A 12 4.78 6.60 -8.73
CA ASP A 12 4.78 5.91 -10.03
C ASP A 12 4.03 4.56 -10.01
N MET A 13 2.89 4.51 -9.29
CA MET A 13 2.16 3.27 -9.02
C MET A 13 0.75 3.34 -9.59
N ASP A 14 0.36 2.33 -10.37
CA ASP A 14 -1.00 2.23 -10.89
C ASP A 14 -1.99 1.65 -9.86
N GLN A 15 -3.29 1.78 -10.13
CA GLN A 15 -4.36 1.32 -9.24
C GLN A 15 -4.25 -0.18 -8.91
N LYS A 16 -3.84 -1.02 -9.89
CA LYS A 16 -3.71 -2.47 -9.70
C LYS A 16 -2.50 -2.80 -8.83
N GLU A 17 -1.40 -2.09 -9.02
CA GLU A 17 -0.20 -2.20 -8.20
C GLU A 17 -0.51 -1.82 -6.74
N ALA A 18 -1.20 -0.70 -6.51
CA ALA A 18 -1.63 -0.28 -5.18
C ALA A 18 -2.50 -1.34 -4.48
N ILE A 19 -3.49 -1.89 -5.20
CA ILE A 19 -4.33 -2.99 -4.68
C ILE A 19 -3.48 -4.22 -4.34
N LEU A 20 -2.51 -4.57 -5.20
CA LEU A 20 -1.65 -5.73 -4.98
C LEU A 20 -0.78 -5.56 -3.74
N VAL A 21 -0.12 -4.41 -3.59
CA VAL A 21 0.71 -4.06 -2.43
C VAL A 21 -0.09 -4.21 -1.14
N VAL A 22 -1.26 -3.56 -1.06
CA VAL A 22 -2.11 -3.60 0.15
C VAL A 22 -2.63 -5.02 0.42
N ARG A 23 -2.99 -5.77 -0.63
CA ARG A 23 -3.49 -7.14 -0.48
C ARG A 23 -2.43 -8.08 0.06
N VAL A 24 -1.19 -7.98 -0.43
CA VAL A 24 -0.09 -8.82 0.03
C VAL A 24 0.31 -8.41 1.45
N TYR A 25 0.40 -7.11 1.74
CA TYR A 25 0.68 -6.61 3.09
C TYR A 25 -0.33 -7.14 4.10
N LYS A 26 -1.63 -6.94 3.86
CA LYS A 26 -2.70 -7.43 4.75
C LYS A 26 -2.62 -8.94 5.01
N LYS A 27 -2.33 -9.72 3.97
CA LYS A 27 -2.39 -11.18 4.06
C LYS A 27 -1.18 -11.78 4.77
N TYR A 28 -0.01 -11.15 4.66
CA TYR A 28 1.25 -11.79 5.05
C TYR A 28 2.11 -10.97 6.02
N LEU A 29 1.95 -9.64 6.05
CA LEU A 29 2.89 -8.73 6.70
C LEU A 29 2.25 -7.91 7.83
N ALA A 30 0.96 -7.61 7.74
CA ALA A 30 0.25 -6.87 8.77
C ALA A 30 0.30 -7.60 10.12
N GLU A 31 0.89 -6.95 11.12
CA GLU A 31 1.04 -7.51 12.48
C GLU A 31 -0.25 -7.39 13.29
N THR A 32 -1.01 -6.32 13.05
CA THR A 32 -2.23 -5.98 13.80
C THR A 32 -3.50 -6.26 13.00
N ASP A 33 -4.60 -6.56 13.71
CA ASP A 33 -5.92 -6.65 13.08
C ASP A 33 -6.42 -5.28 12.58
N GLU A 34 -5.98 -4.20 13.22
CA GLU A 34 -6.26 -2.83 12.79
C GLU A 34 -5.68 -2.55 11.40
N ASP A 35 -4.40 -2.89 11.16
CA ASP A 35 -3.78 -2.76 9.84
C ASP A 35 -4.47 -3.63 8.77
N ARG A 36 -4.94 -4.83 9.15
CA ARG A 36 -5.69 -5.70 8.23
C ARG A 36 -7.05 -5.11 7.88
N GLN A 37 -7.74 -4.53 8.85
CA GLN A 37 -9.02 -3.87 8.64
C GLN A 37 -8.82 -2.62 7.77
N TYR A 38 -7.86 -1.76 8.14
CA TYR A 38 -7.55 -0.55 7.39
C TYR A 38 -7.15 -0.86 5.94
N GLY A 39 -6.31 -1.87 5.72
CA GLY A 39 -5.97 -2.33 4.37
C GLY A 39 -7.17 -2.89 3.57
N THR A 40 -8.26 -3.28 4.22
CA THR A 40 -9.51 -3.63 3.51
C THR A 40 -10.22 -2.38 3.04
N GLU A 41 -10.35 -1.38 3.91
CA GLU A 41 -10.99 -0.10 3.60
C GLU A 41 -10.21 0.67 2.52
N VAL A 42 -8.88 0.65 2.57
CA VAL A 42 -8.00 1.23 1.54
C VAL A 42 -8.29 0.61 0.17
N ILE A 43 -8.44 -0.72 0.06
CA ILE A 43 -8.77 -1.39 -1.21
C ILE A 43 -10.13 -0.93 -1.74
N GLU A 44 -11.13 -0.78 -0.86
CA GLU A 44 -12.46 -0.29 -1.25
C GLU A 44 -12.39 1.16 -1.76
N ARG A 45 -11.66 2.03 -1.05
CA ARG A 45 -11.44 3.43 -1.46
C ARG A 45 -10.67 3.55 -2.76
N ILE A 46 -9.63 2.72 -2.98
CA ILE A 46 -8.92 2.64 -4.27
C ILE A 46 -9.89 2.27 -5.39
N CYS A 47 -10.72 1.23 -5.21
CA CYS A 47 -11.68 0.81 -6.24
C CYS A 47 -12.72 1.89 -6.57
N ASN A 48 -13.05 2.74 -5.61
CA ASN A 48 -14.02 3.82 -5.75
C ASN A 48 -13.40 5.16 -6.18
N ASN A 49 -12.08 5.22 -6.38
CA ASN A 49 -11.32 6.47 -6.61
C ASN A 49 -11.59 7.53 -5.52
N ASP A 50 -11.75 7.07 -4.27
CA ASP A 50 -12.05 7.89 -3.09
C ASP A 50 -10.94 7.76 -2.04
N THR A 51 -9.71 7.57 -2.49
CA THR A 51 -8.56 7.48 -1.61
C THR A 51 -8.22 8.84 -1.01
N THR A 52 -7.76 8.78 0.22
CA THR A 52 -7.26 9.92 0.98
C THR A 52 -5.73 9.91 1.00
N ARG A 53 -5.14 11.03 1.42
CA ARG A 53 -3.70 11.11 1.71
C ARG A 53 -3.25 10.05 2.72
N GLU A 54 -4.08 9.73 3.71
CA GLU A 54 -3.78 8.69 4.71
C GLU A 54 -3.69 7.29 4.06
N ASP A 55 -4.54 7.02 3.06
CA ASP A 55 -4.48 5.78 2.28
C ASP A 55 -3.17 5.71 1.47
N THR A 56 -2.74 6.83 0.87
CA THR A 56 -1.45 6.94 0.16
C THR A 56 -0.28 6.68 1.11
N ASP A 57 -0.25 7.32 2.28
CA ASP A 57 0.79 7.11 3.30
C ASP A 57 0.82 5.65 3.79
N PHE A 58 -0.35 5.00 3.88
CA PHE A 58 -0.43 3.57 4.20
C PHE A 58 0.13 2.68 3.08
N ILE A 59 -0.16 2.97 1.82
CA ILE A 59 0.39 2.23 0.67
C ILE A 59 1.91 2.34 0.62
N ILE A 60 2.47 3.54 0.86
CA ILE A 60 3.92 3.77 0.95
C ILE A 60 4.53 2.89 2.05
N ARG A 61 3.97 2.91 3.25
CA ARG A 61 4.43 2.05 4.35
C ARG A 61 4.39 0.57 3.99
N CYS A 62 3.36 0.12 3.27
CA CYS A 62 3.30 -1.26 2.79
C CYS A 62 4.50 -1.58 1.88
N THR A 63 4.81 -0.70 0.93
CA THR A 63 5.96 -0.83 0.00
C THR A 63 7.29 -0.86 0.74
N GLU A 64 7.50 0.02 1.72
CA GLU A 64 8.72 0.05 2.52
C GLU A 64 8.96 -1.30 3.23
N VAL A 65 7.91 -1.95 3.75
CA VAL A 65 8.03 -3.28 4.36
C VAL A 65 8.46 -4.34 3.34
N PHE A 66 7.99 -4.25 2.09
CA PHE A 66 8.44 -5.15 1.02
C PHE A 66 9.91 -4.95 0.68
N ASP A 67 10.34 -3.70 0.50
CA ASP A 67 11.74 -3.38 0.21
C ASP A 67 12.66 -3.87 1.32
N ASP A 68 12.26 -3.68 2.59
CA ASP A 68 12.98 -4.18 3.75
C ASP A 68 13.18 -5.71 3.72
N ILE A 69 12.18 -6.45 3.25
CA ILE A 69 12.24 -7.91 3.12
C ILE A 69 13.15 -8.33 1.97
N ILE A 70 13.07 -7.63 0.83
CA ILE A 70 13.91 -7.88 -0.34
C ILE A 70 15.38 -7.61 -0.01
N ASP A 71 15.66 -6.50 0.66
CA ASP A 71 17.00 -6.11 1.12
C ASP A 71 17.59 -7.15 2.08
N LYS A 72 16.81 -7.57 3.08
CA LYS A 72 17.23 -8.61 4.05
C LYS A 72 17.46 -9.96 3.36
N SER A 73 16.69 -10.28 2.33
CA SER A 73 16.85 -11.51 1.55
C SER A 73 18.10 -11.47 0.67
N SER A 74 18.41 -10.31 0.09
CA SER A 74 19.56 -10.12 -0.80
C SER A 74 20.90 -10.15 -0.06
N ARG A 75 20.94 -9.74 1.22
CA ARG A 75 22.15 -9.79 2.08
C ARG A 75 22.46 -11.18 2.65
N ARG A 76 21.60 -12.18 2.44
CA ARG A 76 21.76 -13.55 2.96
C ARG A 76 22.36 -14.54 1.95
N ASN A 77 22.60 -14.11 0.72
CA ASN A 77 23.32 -14.84 -0.32
C ASN A 77 24.75 -14.33 -0.45
#